data_AF-A0A7X4FHI2-F1
#
_entry.id   AF-A0A7X4FHI2-F1
#
_cell.length_a   1.000
_cell.length_b   1.000
_cell.length_c   1.000
_cell.angle_alpha   90.00
_cell.angle_beta   90.00
_cell.angle_gamma   90.00
#
_symmetry.space_group_name_H-M   'P 1'
#
loop_
_entity.id
_entity.type
_entity.pdbx_description
1 polymer ?
#
loop_
_entity_poly.entity_id
_entity_poly.type
_entity_poly.pdbx_seq_one_letter_code
_entity_poly.pdbx_strand_id
1 'polypeptide(L)'
;MESYYPDTTSEYPNEERVSLKREVYSLLEDAGTEDWDDEGILALAPETVAVAQKLIDEFPPHVSRPDVNATPHGEVDFDWVIDRDVMLTISVGPSKEIAFAGLFHGARLNGCEPWEGMLPQFANYCFERLREAQSL
;
A
#
# COMPACT_ATOMS: atom_id res chain seq x y z
N MET A 1 -7.78 -34.78 21.50
CA MET A 1 -6.72 -33.78 21.77
C MET A 1 -6.69 -32.90 20.53
N GLU A 2 -7.69 -32.04 20.41
CA GLU A 2 -7.84 -31.12 19.29
C GLU A 2 -6.98 -29.89 19.59
N SER A 3 -5.99 -29.65 18.74
CA SER A 3 -5.12 -28.49 18.85
C SER A 3 -5.95 -27.24 18.56
N TYR A 4 -6.15 -26.44 19.61
CA TYR A 4 -6.63 -25.07 19.51
C TYR A 4 -5.64 -24.26 18.67
N TYR A 5 -5.93 -24.12 17.39
CA TYR A 5 -5.32 -23.08 16.56
C TYR A 5 -6.06 -21.80 16.92
N PRO A 6 -5.40 -20.80 17.56
CA PRO A 6 -6.01 -19.48 17.61
C PRO A 6 -6.16 -19.00 16.17
N ASP A 7 -7.37 -18.62 15.84
CA ASP A 7 -7.71 -17.93 14.60
C ASP A 7 -6.88 -16.64 14.56
N THR A 8 -5.74 -16.66 13.86
CA THR A 8 -4.87 -15.49 13.65
C THR A 8 -5.37 -14.62 12.51
N THR A 9 -6.68 -14.62 12.25
CA THR A 9 -7.35 -13.52 11.56
C THR A 9 -7.52 -12.39 12.57
N SER A 10 -6.40 -11.81 13.02
CA SER A 10 -6.45 -10.38 13.33
C SER A 10 -7.00 -9.79 12.03
N GLU A 11 -8.14 -9.12 12.05
CA GLU A 11 -8.58 -8.37 10.89
C GLU A 11 -7.96 -7.00 11.05
N TYR A 12 -7.35 -6.45 10.00
CA TYR A 12 -7.16 -5.01 9.96
C TYR A 12 -8.55 -4.41 10.21
N PRO A 13 -8.73 -3.52 11.21
CA PRO A 13 -10.06 -3.14 11.64
C PRO A 13 -10.90 -2.74 10.43
N ASN A 14 -12.06 -3.37 10.26
CA ASN A 14 -12.88 -3.18 9.06
C ASN A 14 -13.20 -1.68 8.84
N GLU A 15 -13.34 -0.92 9.93
CA GLU A 15 -13.53 0.53 9.90
C GLU A 15 -12.33 1.29 9.32
N GLU A 16 -11.11 0.90 9.70
CA GLU A 16 -9.87 1.48 9.15
C GLU A 16 -9.74 1.17 7.66
N ARG A 17 -9.99 -0.08 7.24
CA ARG A 17 -9.99 -0.47 5.81
C ARG A 17 -11.00 0.36 5.02
N VAL A 18 -12.22 0.51 5.52
CA VAL A 18 -13.27 1.29 4.86
C VAL A 18 -12.86 2.76 4.75
N SER A 19 -12.26 3.32 5.79
CA SER A 19 -11.82 4.72 5.76
C SER A 19 -10.64 4.94 4.81
N LEU A 20 -9.67 4.03 4.78
CA LEU A 20 -8.51 4.08 3.89
C LEU A 20 -8.94 3.96 2.41
N LYS A 21 -9.89 3.07 2.11
CA LYS A 21 -10.48 2.96 0.77
C LYS A 21 -11.20 4.23 0.33
N ARG A 22 -11.85 4.95 1.26
CA ARG A 22 -12.48 6.24 0.98
C ARG A 22 -11.43 7.30 0.70
N GLU A 23 -10.34 7.32 1.45
CA GLU A 23 -9.22 8.25 1.25
C GLU A 23 -8.56 8.03 -0.12
N VAL A 24 -8.28 6.78 -0.50
CA VAL A 24 -7.80 6.45 -1.85
C VAL A 24 -8.81 6.83 -2.92
N TYR A 25 -10.11 6.71 -2.65
CA TYR A 25 -11.14 7.15 -3.58
C TYR A 25 -11.19 8.68 -3.73
N SER A 26 -11.01 9.45 -2.66
CA SER A 26 -10.97 10.92 -2.75
C SER A 26 -9.76 11.42 -3.54
N LEU A 27 -8.67 10.65 -3.64
CA LEU A 27 -7.56 10.99 -4.53
C LEU A 27 -7.99 11.10 -6.00
N LEU A 28 -9.06 10.42 -6.44
CA LEU A 28 -9.63 10.62 -7.78
C LEU A 28 -10.28 11.99 -7.94
N GLU A 29 -10.88 12.54 -6.87
CA GLU A 29 -11.52 13.84 -6.94
C GLU A 29 -10.48 14.96 -7.01
N ASP A 30 -9.35 14.78 -6.31
CA ASP A 30 -8.27 15.77 -6.23
C ASP A 30 -7.28 15.67 -7.41
N ALA A 31 -6.96 14.46 -7.88
CA ALA A 31 -5.97 14.19 -8.94
C ALA A 31 -6.58 13.68 -10.27
N GLY A 32 -7.92 13.64 -10.37
CA GLY A 32 -8.65 13.22 -11.57
C GLY A 32 -9.08 14.35 -12.50
N THR A 33 -8.76 15.62 -12.18
CA THR A 33 -8.87 16.73 -13.13
C THR A 33 -7.61 16.81 -13.98
N GLU A 34 -7.70 16.43 -15.26
CA GLU A 34 -6.71 16.81 -16.28
C GLU A 34 -6.46 18.33 -16.23
N ASP A 35 -5.19 18.75 -16.40
CA ASP A 35 -4.73 20.14 -16.57
C ASP A 35 -4.80 21.09 -15.35
N TRP A 36 -4.09 20.81 -14.25
CA TRP A 36 -3.85 21.82 -13.20
C TRP A 36 -2.50 22.57 -13.30
N ASP A 37 -1.53 22.10 -14.10
CA ASP A 37 -0.18 22.70 -14.12
C ASP A 37 0.59 22.73 -15.45
N ASP A 38 -0.02 22.42 -16.60
CA ASP A 38 0.69 22.39 -17.90
C ASP A 38 1.91 21.42 -17.96
N GLU A 39 2.12 20.52 -16.98
CA GLU A 39 3.29 19.61 -16.91
C GLU A 39 3.00 18.14 -17.26
N GLY A 40 1.82 17.80 -17.80
CA GLY A 40 1.56 16.44 -18.32
C GLY A 40 1.47 15.36 -17.24
N ILE A 41 1.01 15.75 -16.04
CA ILE A 41 0.64 14.82 -14.97
C ILE A 41 -0.42 13.85 -15.48
N LEU A 42 -0.17 12.55 -15.34
CA LEU A 42 -1.17 11.54 -15.68
C LEU A 42 -2.28 11.62 -14.64
N ALA A 43 -3.48 12.01 -15.06
CA ALA A 43 -4.66 11.96 -14.23
C ALA A 43 -4.77 10.56 -13.59
N LEU A 44 -5.06 10.51 -12.29
CA LEU A 44 -5.19 9.25 -11.58
C LEU A 44 -6.32 8.44 -12.22
N ALA A 45 -5.99 7.31 -12.84
CA ALA A 45 -6.97 6.51 -13.56
C ALA A 45 -7.90 5.79 -12.57
N PRO A 46 -9.22 5.69 -12.84
CA PRO A 46 -10.15 4.90 -12.04
C PRO A 46 -9.71 3.45 -11.86
N GLU A 47 -9.02 2.89 -12.85
CA GLU A 47 -8.43 1.55 -12.81
C GLU A 47 -7.32 1.44 -11.76
N THR A 48 -6.44 2.45 -11.64
CA THR A 48 -5.39 2.47 -10.62
C THR A 48 -6.02 2.47 -9.22
N VAL A 49 -7.05 3.28 -9.00
CA VAL A 49 -7.78 3.32 -7.72
C VAL A 49 -8.51 2.01 -7.43
N ALA A 50 -9.10 1.37 -8.43
CA ALA A 50 -9.70 0.06 -8.25
C ALA A 50 -8.67 -1.01 -7.85
N VAL A 51 -7.45 -0.95 -8.38
CA VAL A 51 -6.35 -1.83 -7.96
C VAL A 51 -5.89 -1.49 -6.55
N ALA A 52 -5.68 -0.21 -6.24
CA ALA A 52 -5.29 0.26 -4.91
C ALA A 52 -6.30 -0.17 -3.83
N GLN A 53 -7.61 -0.08 -4.11
CA GLN A 53 -8.64 -0.56 -3.19
C GLN A 53 -8.61 -2.08 -2.97
N LYS A 54 -8.30 -2.87 -4.00
CA LYS A 54 -8.12 -4.32 -3.85
C LYS A 54 -6.84 -4.65 -3.08
N LEU A 55 -5.77 -3.89 -3.30
CA LEU A 55 -4.53 -4.05 -2.55
C LEU A 55 -4.75 -3.77 -1.05
N ILE A 56 -5.58 -2.78 -0.71
CA ILE A 56 -5.96 -2.53 0.69
C ILE A 56 -6.60 -3.78 1.32
N ASP A 57 -7.39 -4.57 0.58
CA ASP A 57 -7.98 -5.81 1.12
C ASP A 57 -6.94 -6.87 1.47
N GLU A 58 -5.80 -6.86 0.79
CA GLU A 58 -4.71 -7.80 1.00
C GLU A 58 -3.72 -7.36 2.10
N PHE A 59 -3.88 -6.16 2.68
CA PHE A 59 -2.99 -5.73 3.75
C PHE A 59 -3.06 -6.65 4.97
N PRO A 60 -1.88 -7.09 5.49
CA PRO A 60 -1.84 -7.87 6.70
C PRO A 60 -2.42 -7.09 7.87
N PRO A 61 -3.10 -7.76 8.81
CA PRO A 61 -3.81 -7.08 9.89
C PRO A 61 -2.93 -6.46 10.97
N HIS A 62 -1.65 -6.81 10.97
CA HIS A 62 -0.69 -6.40 11.97
C HIS A 62 0.06 -5.13 11.58
N VAL A 63 -0.06 -4.67 10.32
CA VAL A 63 0.59 -3.42 9.91
C VAL A 63 -0.26 -2.23 10.31
N SER A 64 0.38 -1.10 10.58
CA SER A 64 -0.32 0.14 10.89
C SER A 64 -1.01 0.71 9.66
N ARG A 65 -1.79 1.77 9.85
CA ARG A 65 -2.32 2.58 8.74
C ARG A 65 -1.18 3.24 7.96
N PRO A 66 -1.12 3.06 6.63
CA PRO A 66 -0.25 3.88 5.79
C PRO A 66 -0.84 5.26 5.58
N ASP A 67 0.01 6.24 5.34
CA ASP A 67 -0.37 7.47 4.65
C ASP A 67 -0.56 7.15 3.16
N VAL A 68 -1.52 7.80 2.50
CA VAL A 68 -1.80 7.56 1.07
C VAL A 68 -1.68 8.83 0.26
N ASN A 69 -1.04 8.72 -0.90
CA ASN A 69 -0.80 9.86 -1.79
C ASN A 69 -0.97 9.45 -3.26
N ALA A 70 -1.42 10.37 -4.10
CA ALA A 70 -1.37 10.21 -5.55
C ALA A 70 -0.08 10.81 -6.10
N THR A 71 0.59 10.11 -7.01
CA THR A 71 1.81 10.61 -7.65
C THR A 71 1.50 11.34 -8.96
N PRO A 72 2.39 12.24 -9.42
CA PRO A 72 2.26 12.86 -10.75
C PRO A 72 2.25 11.88 -11.93
N HIS A 73 2.57 10.61 -11.69
CA HIS A 73 2.60 9.56 -12.70
C HIS A 73 1.32 8.71 -12.72
N GLY A 74 0.28 9.13 -11.98
CA GLY A 74 -0.99 8.40 -11.92
C GLY A 74 -0.90 7.12 -11.09
N GLU A 75 0.01 7.10 -10.10
CA GLU A 75 0.18 6.00 -9.16
C GLU A 75 -0.42 6.37 -7.79
N VAL A 76 -0.76 5.36 -6.99
CA VAL A 76 -1.13 5.52 -5.59
C VAL A 76 -0.03 4.92 -4.72
N ASP A 77 0.55 5.76 -3.87
CA ASP A 77 1.55 5.37 -2.89
C ASP A 77 0.91 5.13 -1.53
N PHE A 78 1.35 4.06 -0.87
CA PHE A 78 1.04 3.69 0.50
C PHE A 78 2.32 3.73 1.32
N ASP A 79 2.41 4.68 2.24
CA ASP A 79 3.61 4.97 3.01
C ASP A 79 3.44 4.60 4.48
N TRP A 80 4.26 3.67 4.95
CA TRP A 80 4.46 3.38 6.37
C TRP A 80 5.78 4.01 6.80
N VAL A 81 5.73 5.18 7.43
CA VAL A 81 6.91 5.82 8.03
C VAL A 81 6.85 5.68 9.55
N ILE A 82 7.61 4.73 10.10
CA ILE A 82 7.60 4.44 11.54
C ILE A 82 8.63 5.31 12.27
N ASP A 83 9.84 5.39 11.72
CA ASP A 83 10.89 6.30 12.17
C ASP A 83 11.84 6.67 11.01
N ARG A 84 13.02 7.23 11.31
CA ARG A 84 13.99 7.64 10.28
C ARG A 84 14.66 6.48 9.54
N ASP A 85 14.75 5.31 10.17
CA ASP A 85 15.43 4.11 9.67
C ASP A 85 14.46 2.95 9.37
N VAL A 86 13.16 3.15 9.59
CA VAL A 86 12.08 2.18 9.32
C VAL A 86 10.98 2.86 8.50
N MET A 87 10.98 2.57 7.21
CA MET A 87 9.90 2.96 6.30
C MET A 87 9.61 1.89 5.24
N LEU A 88 8.38 1.85 4.76
CA LEU A 88 7.95 1.06 3.62
C LEU A 88 7.02 1.90 2.76
N THR A 89 7.29 1.95 1.45
CA THR A 89 6.38 2.49 0.45
C THR A 89 5.96 1.34 -0.46
N ILE A 90 4.67 1.23 -0.73
CA ILE A 90 4.12 0.37 -1.78
C ILE A 90 3.37 1.26 -2.75
N SER A 91 3.70 1.16 -4.04
CA SER A 91 3.09 1.95 -5.10
C SER A 91 2.33 1.07 -6.08
N VAL A 92 1.19 1.56 -6.54
CA VAL A 92 0.36 0.92 -7.58
C VAL A 92 0.15 1.91 -8.70
N GLY A 93 0.58 1.54 -9.90
CA GLY A 93 0.46 2.35 -11.09
C GLY A 93 -0.43 1.77 -12.19
N PRO A 94 -0.57 2.48 -13.32
CA PRO A 94 -1.40 2.06 -14.46
C PRO A 94 -0.84 0.81 -15.18
N SER A 95 0.42 0.43 -14.95
CA SER A 95 1.04 -0.77 -15.53
C SER A 95 0.51 -2.09 -14.95
N LYS A 96 -0.33 -2.04 -13.91
CA LYS A 96 -0.76 -3.21 -13.12
C LYS A 96 0.41 -3.95 -12.47
N GLU A 97 1.41 -3.19 -12.05
CA GLU A 97 2.50 -3.68 -11.24
C GLU A 97 2.45 -3.02 -9.87
N ILE A 98 2.99 -3.71 -8.88
CA ILE A 98 3.21 -3.19 -7.54
C ILE A 98 4.70 -2.96 -7.40
N ALA A 99 5.08 -1.69 -7.23
CA ALA A 99 6.43 -1.33 -6.81
C ALA A 99 6.48 -1.25 -5.28
N PHE A 100 7.64 -1.57 -4.72
CA PHE A 100 7.86 -1.44 -3.28
C PHE A 100 9.28 -0.96 -3.00
N ALA A 101 9.41 -0.18 -1.94
CA ALA A 101 10.69 0.30 -1.41
C ALA A 101 10.62 0.32 0.11
N GLY A 102 11.55 -0.37 0.78
CA GLY A 102 11.62 -0.43 2.23
C GLY A 102 13.02 -0.13 2.73
N LEU A 103 13.09 0.57 3.86
CA LEU A 103 14.28 0.73 4.69
C LEU A 103 13.95 0.16 6.07
N PHE A 104 14.75 -0.79 6.54
CA PHE A 104 14.58 -1.43 7.83
C PHE A 104 15.92 -1.50 8.56
N HIS A 105 16.21 -0.50 9.41
CA HIS A 105 17.45 -0.39 10.18
C HIS A 105 18.72 -0.52 9.31
N GLY A 106 18.76 0.24 8.21
CA GLY A 106 19.88 0.23 7.25
C GLY A 106 19.81 -0.86 6.16
N ALA A 107 18.92 -1.85 6.29
CA ALA A 107 18.65 -2.79 5.21
C ALA A 107 17.67 -2.16 4.20
N ARG A 108 18.04 -2.14 2.92
CA ARG A 108 17.19 -1.64 1.82
C ARG A 108 16.62 -2.80 1.04
N LEU A 109 15.31 -2.76 0.80
CA LEU A 109 14.58 -3.70 -0.04
C LEU A 109 13.82 -2.90 -1.09
N ASN A 110 13.86 -3.32 -2.35
CA ASN A 110 13.06 -2.71 -3.41
C ASN A 110 12.82 -3.71 -4.53
N GLY A 111 11.83 -3.42 -5.35
CA GLY A 111 11.46 -4.25 -6.48
C GLY A 111 10.10 -3.86 -7.05
N CYS A 112 9.71 -4.60 -8.08
CA CYS A 112 8.45 -4.42 -8.78
C CYS A 112 7.96 -5.81 -9.19
N GLU A 113 6.70 -6.11 -8.87
CA GLU A 113 6.07 -7.39 -9.20
C GLU A 113 4.69 -7.18 -9.85
N PRO A 114 4.28 -8.00 -10.82
CA PRO A 114 2.96 -7.91 -11.42
C PRO A 114 1.83 -8.07 -10.39
N TRP A 115 0.75 -7.29 -10.55
CA TRP A 115 -0.47 -7.46 -9.76
C TRP A 115 -1.43 -8.43 -10.44
N GLU A 116 -1.57 -9.62 -9.85
CA GLU A 116 -2.52 -10.65 -10.31
C GLU A 116 -3.77 -10.76 -9.42
N GLY A 117 -4.02 -9.76 -8.58
CA GLY A 117 -5.16 -9.74 -7.65
C GLY A 117 -4.89 -10.36 -6.29
N MET A 118 -3.64 -10.71 -5.98
CA MET A 118 -3.19 -11.21 -4.68
C MET A 118 -1.88 -10.50 -4.32
N LEU A 119 -1.60 -10.37 -3.02
CA LEU A 119 -0.35 -9.77 -2.56
C LEU A 119 0.87 -10.56 -3.07
N PRO A 120 1.80 -9.92 -3.80
CA PRO A 120 3.03 -10.57 -4.25
C PRO A 120 3.90 -11.01 -3.05
N GLN A 121 4.66 -12.10 -3.22
CA GLN A 121 5.45 -12.68 -2.13
C GLN A 121 6.46 -11.69 -1.55
N PHE A 122 7.04 -10.82 -2.38
CA PHE A 122 8.03 -9.87 -1.92
C PHE A 122 7.39 -8.68 -1.19
N ALA A 123 6.20 -8.24 -1.61
CA ALA A 123 5.41 -7.28 -0.85
C ALA A 123 5.03 -7.82 0.53
N ASN A 124 4.62 -9.10 0.61
CA ASN A 124 4.38 -9.77 1.89
C ASN A 124 5.65 -9.84 2.77
N TYR A 125 6.80 -10.15 2.17
CA TYR A 125 8.08 -10.13 2.88
C TYR A 125 8.39 -8.74 3.47
N CYS A 126 8.11 -7.66 2.72
CA CYS A 126 8.30 -6.30 3.23
C CYS A 126 7.39 -5.98 4.42
N PHE A 127 6.14 -6.46 4.44
CA PHE A 127 5.26 -6.31 5.59
C PHE A 127 5.75 -7.07 6.82
N GLU A 128 6.27 -8.28 6.65
CA GLU A 128 6.86 -9.02 7.77
C GLU A 128 8.07 -8.28 8.36
N ARG A 129 8.90 -7.65 7.51
CA ARG A 129 10.00 -6.80 7.96
C ARG A 129 9.52 -5.54 8.69
N LEU A 130 8.43 -4.95 8.24
CA LEU A 130 7.79 -3.82 8.91
C LEU A 130 7.26 -4.22 10.30
N ARG A 131 6.59 -5.37 10.41
CA ARG A 131 6.08 -5.91 11.68
C ARG A 131 7.20 -6.14 12.70
N GLU A 132 8.28 -6.76 12.27
CA GLU A 132 9.45 -7.00 13.12
C GLU A 132 10.06 -5.69 13.60
N ALA A 133 10.14 -4.68 12.73
CA ALA A 133 10.71 -3.38 13.06
C ALA A 133 9.83 -2.56 14.02
N GLN A 134 8.49 -2.71 13.95
CA GLN A 134 7.54 -2.06 14.86
C GLN A 134 7.50 -2.64 16.28
N SER A 135 8.07 -3.83 16.48
CA SER A 135 8.03 -4.55 17.76
C SER A 135 9.28 -4.32 18.64
N LEU A 136 10.21 -3.47 18.21
CA LEU A 136 11.47 -3.13 18.88
C LEU A 136 11.35 -1.82 19.66
#